data_AF-A0A969JMZ5-F1
#
_entry.id   AF-A0A969JMZ5-F1
#
_cell.length_a   1.000
_cell.length_b   1.000
_cell.length_c   1.000
_cell.angle_alpha   90.00
_cell.angle_beta   90.00
_cell.angle_gamma   90.00
#
_symmetry.space_group_name_H-M   'P 1'
#
loop_
_entity.id
_entity.type
_entity.pdbx_description
1 polymer ?
#
loop_
_entity_poly.entity_id
_entity_poly.type
_entity_poly.pdbx_seq_one_letter_code
_entity_poly.pdbx_strand_id
1 'polypeptide(L)'
;MITIRNFFLFLLVLCASSPVLAQGLDKHNWYFGNSPTGIRFNRVNNTPSIVSNQANPFGTGGSAVATDPSNANLLFYTDGSAVYDACHLQMLNGGGLSGNTSANQPVALSPVPGQPNKYYVFTNSANFTAGGAISVSVVDMNLFGNSVFPAPALGDVENPKNTVIAGLASRSEGMIVIPHANGTDFWLVTQQVSSQTYSATLIDAGTYTGTYNTVTSSGVGLP
;
A
#
# COMPACT_ATOMS: atom_id res chain seq x y z
N MET A 1 -54.23 7.56 -9.12
CA MET A 1 -54.03 8.93 -8.60
C MET A 1 -53.00 8.84 -7.47
N ILE A 2 -51.74 9.22 -7.73
CA ILE A 2 -50.70 9.24 -6.69
C ILE A 2 -51.04 10.40 -5.75
N THR A 3 -51.30 10.10 -4.48
CA THR A 3 -51.57 11.15 -3.48
C THR A 3 -50.30 11.98 -3.25
N ILE A 4 -50.43 13.26 -2.90
CA ILE A 4 -49.28 14.15 -2.61
C ILE A 4 -48.31 13.50 -1.62
N ARG A 5 -48.82 12.77 -0.62
CA ARG A 5 -48.03 11.97 0.33
C ARG A 5 -47.17 10.89 -0.35
N ASN A 6 -47.75 10.14 -1.29
CA ASN A 6 -47.05 9.07 -2.01
C ASN A 6 -46.01 9.64 -3.00
N PHE A 7 -46.24 10.84 -3.54
CA PHE A 7 -45.27 11.55 -4.37
C PHE A 7 -44.04 12.01 -3.57
N PHE A 8 -44.24 12.55 -2.36
CA PHE A 8 -43.12 12.91 -1.47
C PHE A 8 -42.32 11.69 -0.99
N LEU A 9 -42.99 10.58 -0.66
CA LEU A 9 -42.32 9.31 -0.32
C LEU A 9 -41.49 8.77 -1.50
N PHE A 10 -42.00 8.87 -2.72
CA PHE A 10 -41.29 8.46 -3.93
C PHE A 10 -40.03 9.33 -4.19
N LEU A 11 -40.13 10.65 -4.00
CA LEU A 11 -39.00 11.58 -4.09
C LEU A 11 -37.93 11.33 -3.02
N LEU A 12 -38.34 11.00 -1.79
CA LEU A 12 -37.42 10.68 -0.69
C LEU A 12 -36.62 9.40 -0.99
N VAL A 13 -37.26 8.38 -1.58
CA VAL A 13 -36.61 7.12 -1.99
C VAL A 13 -35.66 7.35 -3.18
N LEU A 14 -36.00 8.24 -4.12
CA LEU A 14 -35.14 8.61 -5.25
C LEU A 14 -33.91 9.43 -4.86
N CYS A 15 -33.99 10.27 -3.82
CA CYS A 15 -32.83 11.01 -3.30
C CYS A 15 -31.91 10.14 -2.42
N ALA A 16 -32.41 9.05 -1.85
CA ALA A 16 -31.61 8.11 -1.06
C ALA A 16 -30.72 7.18 -1.91
N SER A 17 -30.94 7.11 -3.24
CA SER A 17 -30.22 6.20 -4.14
C SER A 17 -29.04 6.83 -4.88
N SER A 18 -28.60 8.05 -4.53
CA SER A 18 -27.33 8.56 -5.06
C SER A 18 -26.18 7.71 -4.52
N PRO A 19 -25.30 7.12 -5.35
CA PRO A 19 -24.09 6.52 -4.84
C PRO A 19 -23.26 7.62 -4.16
N VAL A 20 -23.21 7.59 -2.84
CA VAL A 20 -22.23 8.35 -2.08
C VAL A 20 -20.89 7.72 -2.43
N LEU A 21 -20.13 8.37 -3.30
CA LEU A 21 -18.72 8.07 -3.47
C LEU A 21 -18.01 8.58 -2.21
N ALA A 22 -18.04 7.77 -1.15
CA ALA A 22 -17.16 7.99 -0.01
C ALA A 22 -15.74 7.72 -0.50
N GLN A 23 -15.01 8.79 -0.84
CA GLN A 23 -13.57 8.72 -1.06
C GLN A 23 -12.98 8.23 0.25
N GLY A 24 -12.37 7.04 0.24
CA GLY A 24 -11.73 6.50 1.44
C GLY A 24 -10.67 7.46 1.99
N LEU A 25 -10.53 7.50 3.31
CA LEU A 25 -9.50 8.34 3.95
C LEU A 25 -8.08 7.79 3.78
N ASP A 26 -7.95 6.57 3.25
CA ASP A 26 -6.73 5.79 3.05
C ASP A 26 -5.73 6.39 2.04
N LYS A 27 -6.11 7.44 1.30
CA LYS A 27 -5.27 8.06 0.26
C LYS A 27 -4.93 9.53 0.52
N HIS A 28 -5.03 9.98 1.77
CA HIS A 28 -4.88 11.39 2.13
C HIS A 28 -3.43 11.84 2.39
N ASN A 29 -2.46 10.93 2.46
CA ASN A 29 -1.05 11.26 2.66
C ASN A 29 -0.20 10.76 1.49
N TRP A 30 0.57 11.66 0.88
CA TRP A 30 1.39 11.38 -0.30
C TRP A 30 2.82 11.83 0.00
N TYR A 31 3.73 10.86 0.14
CA TYR A 31 5.15 11.06 0.37
C TYR A 31 5.90 10.42 -0.78
N PHE A 32 6.69 11.20 -1.51
CA PHE A 32 7.33 10.79 -2.76
C PHE A 32 8.50 11.71 -3.09
N GLY A 33 9.39 11.21 -3.95
CA GLY A 33 10.55 11.95 -4.44
C GLY A 33 11.60 12.22 -3.36
N ASN A 34 12.82 12.48 -3.82
CA ASN A 34 13.96 12.77 -2.94
C ASN A 34 13.95 14.23 -2.48
N SER A 35 13.01 14.56 -1.59
CA SER A 35 12.85 15.91 -1.02
C SER A 35 12.35 15.84 0.42
N PRO A 36 12.51 16.90 1.23
CA PRO A 36 11.94 16.97 2.57
C PRO A 36 10.44 17.26 2.57
N THR A 37 9.78 17.31 1.40
CA THR A 37 8.38 17.71 1.27
C THR A 37 7.47 16.58 0.77
N GLY A 38 6.25 16.55 1.28
CA GLY A 38 5.15 15.70 0.80
C GLY A 38 3.85 16.49 0.68
N ILE A 39 2.77 15.81 0.31
CA ILE A 39 1.43 16.39 0.19
C ILE A 39 0.48 15.67 1.16
N ARG A 40 -0.31 16.43 1.90
CA ARG A 40 -1.43 15.92 2.70
C ARG A 40 -2.73 16.58 2.31
N PHE A 41 -3.77 15.79 2.12
CA PHE A 41 -5.13 16.26 1.84
C PHE A 41 -5.90 16.41 3.16
N ASN A 42 -6.59 17.53 3.33
CA ASN A 42 -7.44 17.74 4.50
C ASN A 42 -8.69 16.85 4.41
N ARG A 43 -8.94 16.04 5.46
CA ARG A 43 -10.04 15.06 5.49
C ARG A 43 -11.45 15.63 5.39
N VAL A 44 -11.63 16.93 5.65
CA VAL A 44 -12.95 17.59 5.65
C VAL A 44 -13.31 18.10 4.25
N ASN A 45 -12.34 18.64 3.52
CA ASN A 45 -12.58 19.35 2.26
C ASN A 45 -11.68 18.92 1.09
N ASN A 46 -10.80 17.93 1.29
CA ASN A 46 -9.81 17.43 0.32
C ASN A 46 -8.86 18.49 -0.24
N THR A 47 -8.65 19.62 0.44
CA THR A 47 -7.68 20.60 -0.03
C THR A 47 -6.25 20.09 0.26
N PRO A 48 -5.34 20.14 -0.72
CA PRO A 48 -3.95 19.74 -0.51
C PRO A 48 -3.19 20.78 0.33
N SER A 49 -2.23 20.29 1.11
CA SER A 49 -1.30 21.08 1.92
C SER A 49 0.08 20.45 1.89
N ILE A 50 1.12 21.27 2.03
CA ILE A 50 2.51 20.79 2.04
C ILE A 50 2.85 20.25 3.43
N VAL A 51 3.49 19.08 3.46
CA VAL A 51 4.22 18.55 4.62
C VAL A 51 5.70 18.82 4.37
N SER A 52 6.47 19.31 5.35
CA SER A 52 7.84 19.80 5.14
C SER A 52 8.92 19.08 5.97
N ASN A 53 8.59 17.90 6.48
CA ASN A 53 9.44 17.08 7.34
C ASN A 53 9.48 15.61 6.88
N GLN A 54 9.24 15.35 5.59
CA GLN A 54 9.48 14.03 5.01
C GLN A 54 10.95 13.63 5.25
N ALA A 55 11.19 12.36 5.56
CA ALA A 55 12.54 11.82 5.67
C ALA A 55 13.31 12.05 4.36
N ASN A 56 14.57 12.46 4.50
CA ASN A 56 15.45 12.76 3.40
C ASN A 56 16.88 12.33 3.77
N PRO A 57 17.60 11.56 2.92
CA PRO A 57 17.26 11.19 1.55
C PRO A 57 16.10 10.20 1.44
N PHE A 58 15.41 10.23 0.30
CA PHE A 58 14.33 9.32 -0.08
C PHE A 58 14.53 8.88 -1.54
N GLY A 59 13.87 7.80 -1.95
CA GLY A 59 13.96 7.27 -3.32
C GLY A 59 13.58 8.27 -4.41
N THR A 60 14.21 8.14 -5.58
CA THR A 60 13.87 8.90 -6.79
C THR A 60 12.82 8.20 -7.65
N GLY A 61 12.53 6.94 -7.35
CA GLY A 61 11.49 6.12 -7.97
C GLY A 61 10.12 6.25 -7.29
N GLY A 62 9.34 5.17 -7.37
CA GLY A 62 8.07 5.06 -6.66
C GLY A 62 8.21 4.92 -5.15
N SER A 63 7.15 5.23 -4.43
CA SER A 63 7.05 5.10 -2.98
C SER A 63 5.69 4.52 -2.59
N ALA A 64 5.53 4.14 -1.33
CA ALA A 64 4.25 3.70 -0.81
C ALA A 64 3.97 4.28 0.57
N VAL A 65 2.70 4.56 0.84
CA VAL A 65 2.24 5.25 2.05
C VAL A 65 1.05 4.47 2.63
N ALA A 66 1.11 4.15 3.92
CA ALA A 66 -0.01 3.64 4.67
C ALA A 66 -0.70 4.78 5.42
N THR A 67 -2.00 4.95 5.18
CA THR A 67 -2.84 5.95 5.87
C THR A 67 -3.96 5.22 6.60
N ASP A 68 -4.27 5.68 7.81
CA ASP A 68 -5.39 5.17 8.59
C ASP A 68 -6.72 5.52 7.91
N PRO A 69 -7.51 4.51 7.48
CA PRO A 69 -8.76 4.72 6.76
C PRO A 69 -9.87 5.32 7.64
N SER A 70 -9.71 5.35 8.97
CA SER A 70 -10.70 5.91 9.90
C SER A 70 -10.55 7.42 10.13
N ASN A 71 -9.33 7.95 9.97
CA ASN A 71 -9.03 9.32 10.40
C ASN A 71 -8.05 10.10 9.50
N ALA A 72 -7.55 9.49 8.42
CA ALA A 72 -6.59 10.08 7.47
C ALA A 72 -5.20 10.40 8.08
N ASN A 73 -4.85 9.82 9.23
CA ASN A 73 -3.51 9.97 9.79
C ASN A 73 -2.50 9.11 9.03
N LEU A 74 -1.30 9.63 8.87
CA LEU A 74 -0.16 8.83 8.41
C LEU A 74 0.08 7.71 9.43
N LEU A 75 0.27 6.50 8.93
CA LEU A 75 0.76 5.38 9.74
C LEU A 75 2.26 5.22 9.52
N PHE A 76 2.67 5.04 8.26
CA PHE A 76 4.07 4.98 7.84
C PHE A 76 4.18 5.19 6.33
N TYR A 77 5.41 5.36 5.84
CA TYR A 77 5.72 5.44 4.42
C TYR A 77 7.12 4.88 4.13
N THR A 78 7.37 4.53 2.88
CA THR A 78 8.62 3.87 2.47
C THR A 78 8.92 4.10 0.99
N ASP A 79 10.21 4.13 0.65
CA ASP A 79 10.74 4.09 -0.72
C ASP A 79 11.18 2.68 -1.15
N GLY A 80 10.97 1.68 -0.29
CA GLY A 80 11.40 0.30 -0.51
C GLY A 80 12.80 -0.02 0.03
N SER A 81 13.58 0.95 0.52
CA SER A 81 14.85 0.72 1.24
C SER A 81 14.70 0.96 2.74
N ALA A 82 13.92 1.97 3.13
CA ALA A 82 13.63 2.27 4.52
C ALA A 82 12.14 2.53 4.78
N VAL A 83 11.65 2.11 5.95
CA VAL A 83 10.29 2.39 6.45
C VAL A 83 10.37 3.45 7.54
N TYR A 84 9.57 4.50 7.38
CA TYR A 84 9.50 5.64 8.29
C TYR A 84 8.10 5.74 8.90
N ASP A 85 8.02 5.93 10.20
CA ASP A 85 6.77 6.06 10.94
C ASP A 85 6.09 7.42 10.76
N ALA A 86 4.97 7.61 11.45
CA ALA A 86 4.20 8.84 11.46
C ALA A 86 4.95 10.07 12.03
N CYS A 87 6.04 9.84 12.76
CA CYS A 87 6.95 10.88 13.25
C CYS A 87 8.11 11.14 12.28
N HIS A 88 8.10 10.52 11.09
CA HIS A 88 9.15 10.59 10.07
C HIS A 88 10.51 10.03 10.54
N LEU A 89 10.50 9.19 11.58
CA LEU A 89 11.67 8.48 12.05
C LEU A 89 11.69 7.08 11.45
N GLN A 90 12.89 6.57 11.14
CA GLN A 90 13.01 5.21 10.64
C GLN A 90 12.54 4.22 11.72
N MET A 91 11.67 3.29 11.36
CA MET A 91 11.22 2.21 12.25
C MET A 91 12.37 1.28 12.64
N LEU A 92 12.29 0.62 13.80
CA LEU A 92 13.22 -0.45 14.15
C LEU A 92 13.12 -1.56 13.11
N ASN A 93 14.29 -2.10 12.73
CA ASN A 93 14.44 -3.05 11.62
C ASN A 93 13.94 -2.52 10.26
N GLY A 94 13.54 -1.25 10.18
CA GLY A 94 12.92 -0.64 9.02
C GLY A 94 13.85 -0.23 7.90
N GLY A 95 15.18 -0.28 8.08
CA GLY A 95 16.16 0.02 7.02
C GLY A 95 16.72 -1.24 6.34
N GLY A 96 17.32 -1.09 5.16
CA GLY A 96 17.93 -2.21 4.42
C GLY A 96 16.91 -3.18 3.85
N LEU A 97 15.75 -2.68 3.44
CA LEU A 97 14.80 -3.43 2.63
C LEU A 97 15.35 -3.61 1.20
N SER A 98 14.91 -4.64 0.49
CA SER A 98 15.49 -5.02 -0.80
C SER A 98 15.02 -4.21 -2.02
N GLY A 99 14.19 -3.18 -1.83
CA GLY A 99 13.66 -2.37 -2.93
C GLY A 99 14.74 -1.50 -3.56
N ASN A 100 14.77 -1.44 -4.89
CA ASN A 100 15.65 -0.53 -5.61
C ASN A 100 15.01 0.86 -5.70
N THR A 101 15.40 1.79 -4.83
CA THR A 101 14.78 3.12 -4.70
C THR A 101 14.83 4.01 -5.95
N SER A 102 15.58 3.62 -6.99
CA SER A 102 15.61 4.31 -8.29
C SER A 102 14.67 3.71 -9.34
N ALA A 103 14.05 2.55 -9.08
CA ALA A 103 13.16 1.86 -10.01
C ALA A 103 11.76 2.51 -10.06
N ASN A 104 11.00 2.26 -11.13
CA ASN A 104 9.66 2.82 -11.31
C ASN A 104 8.67 2.45 -10.19
N GLN A 105 8.57 1.18 -9.81
CA GLN A 105 7.73 0.71 -8.70
C GLN A 105 8.53 -0.21 -7.77
N PRO A 106 9.35 0.37 -6.87
CA PRO A 106 10.24 -0.40 -6.02
C PRO A 106 9.54 -0.98 -4.79
N VAL A 107 8.37 -0.45 -4.45
CA VAL A 107 7.61 -0.84 -3.27
C VAL A 107 6.11 -0.73 -3.49
N ALA A 108 5.36 -1.65 -2.90
CA ALA A 108 3.91 -1.63 -2.82
C ALA A 108 3.45 -2.15 -1.45
N LEU A 109 2.29 -1.70 -0.98
CA LEU A 109 1.76 -2.04 0.34
C LEU A 109 0.38 -2.71 0.24
N SER A 110 0.08 -3.58 1.21
CA SER A 110 -1.28 -4.02 1.50
C SER A 110 -1.44 -4.20 3.01
N PRO A 111 -2.64 -4.02 3.58
CA PRO A 111 -2.98 -4.69 4.83
C PRO A 111 -2.72 -6.20 4.73
N VAL A 112 -2.40 -6.84 5.85
CA VAL A 112 -2.32 -8.31 5.93
C VAL A 112 -3.73 -8.83 6.21
N PRO A 113 -4.37 -9.57 5.29
CA PRO A 113 -5.72 -10.08 5.51
C PRO A 113 -5.77 -10.99 6.76
N GLY A 114 -6.76 -10.76 7.62
CA GLY A 114 -6.91 -11.50 8.88
C GLY A 114 -5.96 -11.09 10.02
N GLN A 115 -5.02 -10.16 9.78
CA GLN A 115 -4.11 -9.63 10.82
C GLN A 115 -4.29 -8.11 10.95
N PRO A 116 -5.17 -7.64 11.87
CA PRO A 116 -5.39 -6.21 12.03
C PRO A 116 -4.10 -5.49 12.42
N ASN A 117 -3.95 -4.24 11.98
CA ASN A 117 -2.78 -3.38 12.24
C ASN A 117 -1.46 -3.89 11.65
N LYS A 118 -1.47 -4.91 10.79
CA LYS A 118 -0.28 -5.37 10.06
C LYS A 118 -0.38 -5.03 8.58
N TYR A 119 0.78 -4.72 8.00
CA TYR A 119 0.91 -4.37 6.59
C TYR A 119 2.05 -5.15 5.96
N TYR A 120 1.80 -5.72 4.78
CA TYR A 120 2.86 -6.18 3.91
C TYR A 120 3.55 -5.02 3.23
N VAL A 121 4.88 -5.09 3.20
CA VAL A 121 5.77 -4.26 2.39
C VAL A 121 6.38 -5.16 1.33
N PHE A 122 5.83 -5.10 0.12
CA PHE A 122 6.39 -5.78 -1.04
C PHE A 122 7.46 -4.89 -1.65
N THR A 123 8.66 -5.43 -1.83
CA THR A 123 9.79 -4.71 -2.42
C THR A 123 10.26 -5.41 -3.67
N ASN A 124 10.69 -4.63 -4.66
CA ASN A 124 11.17 -5.10 -5.94
C ASN A 124 12.62 -4.65 -6.14
N SER A 125 13.53 -5.60 -6.28
CA SER A 125 14.96 -5.33 -6.49
C SER A 125 15.33 -5.10 -7.96
N ALA A 126 14.35 -5.04 -8.87
CA ALA A 126 14.59 -4.85 -10.30
C ALA A 126 15.27 -3.51 -10.58
N ASN A 127 15.97 -3.45 -11.71
CA ASN A 127 16.50 -2.21 -12.24
C ASN A 127 16.23 -2.14 -13.75
N PHE A 128 16.61 -1.02 -14.37
CA PHE A 128 16.36 -0.77 -15.78
C PHE A 128 16.87 -1.87 -16.74
N THR A 129 17.97 -2.55 -16.42
CA THR A 129 18.62 -3.52 -17.30
C THR A 129 18.46 -4.97 -16.87
N ALA A 130 18.10 -5.24 -15.61
CA ALA A 130 18.02 -6.57 -15.04
C ALA A 130 16.76 -6.77 -14.19
N GLY A 131 16.13 -7.93 -14.35
CA GLY A 131 14.97 -8.30 -13.55
C GLY A 131 15.34 -8.55 -12.09
N GLY A 132 14.42 -8.18 -11.19
CA GLY A 132 14.57 -8.32 -9.75
C GLY A 132 13.80 -9.50 -9.16
N ALA A 133 13.89 -9.64 -7.85
CA ALA A 133 13.03 -10.51 -7.07
C ALA A 133 12.04 -9.67 -6.26
N ILE A 134 10.85 -10.22 -6.04
CA ILE A 134 9.90 -9.65 -5.10
C ILE A 134 10.13 -10.26 -3.73
N SER A 135 10.35 -9.40 -2.74
CA SER A 135 10.47 -9.79 -1.34
C SER A 135 9.38 -9.13 -0.52
N VAL A 136 9.01 -9.78 0.57
CA VAL A 136 8.04 -9.26 1.53
C VAL A 136 8.70 -8.98 2.88
N SER A 137 8.25 -7.91 3.53
CA SER A 137 8.46 -7.64 4.95
C SER A 137 7.11 -7.29 5.58
N VAL A 138 7.00 -7.37 6.91
CA VAL A 138 5.76 -7.03 7.62
C VAL A 138 6.02 -5.84 8.54
N VAL A 139 5.19 -4.81 8.46
CA VAL A 139 5.09 -3.76 9.48
C VAL A 139 3.97 -4.14 10.43
N ASP A 140 4.25 -4.19 11.72
CA ASP A 140 3.23 -4.38 12.78
C ASP A 140 3.07 -3.09 13.57
N MET A 141 1.93 -2.42 13.38
CA MET A 141 1.59 -1.15 14.02
C MET A 141 1.25 -1.31 15.51
N ASN A 142 1.16 -2.53 16.04
CA ASN A 142 0.99 -2.77 17.47
C ASN A 142 2.31 -2.67 18.25
N LEU A 143 3.46 -2.69 17.56
CA LEU A 143 4.78 -2.59 18.20
C LEU A 143 5.06 -1.15 18.65
N PHE A 144 5.67 -1.01 19.83
CA PHE A 144 5.86 0.30 20.47
C PHE A 144 6.64 1.28 19.57
N GLY A 145 7.64 0.80 18.84
CA GLY A 145 8.41 1.62 17.88
C GLY A 145 9.09 2.81 18.52
N ASN A 146 9.20 3.89 17.76
CA ASN A 146 9.76 5.17 18.22
C ASN A 146 8.82 5.96 19.15
N SER A 147 7.76 5.33 19.66
CA SER A 147 6.82 6.00 20.56
C SER A 147 7.47 6.35 21.91
N VAL A 148 6.86 7.30 22.61
CA VAL A 148 7.25 7.72 23.95
C VAL A 148 6.02 7.71 24.84
N PHE A 149 6.08 7.05 25.99
CA PHE A 149 4.95 6.98 26.92
C PHE A 149 4.48 8.39 27.31
N PRO A 150 3.15 8.69 27.28
CA PRO A 150 2.01 7.77 27.12
C PRO A 150 1.42 7.70 25.69
N ALA A 151 2.17 8.06 24.64
CA ALA A 151 1.70 8.02 23.27
C ALA A 151 1.42 6.58 22.78
N PRO A 152 0.51 6.38 21.80
CA PRO A 152 0.26 5.07 21.21
C PRO A 152 1.47 4.53 20.45
N ALA A 153 1.47 3.22 20.18
CA ALA A 153 2.46 2.54 19.34
C ALA A 153 2.61 3.22 17.97
N LEU A 154 3.85 3.28 17.46
CA LEU A 154 4.16 3.80 16.12
C LEU A 154 4.50 2.70 15.10
N GLY A 155 4.61 1.45 15.55
CA GLY A 155 4.92 0.30 14.71
C GLY A 155 6.40 0.08 14.46
N ASP A 156 6.75 -1.15 14.07
CA ASP A 156 8.09 -1.56 13.65
C ASP A 156 8.00 -2.64 12.55
N VAL A 157 9.13 -2.89 11.87
CA VAL A 157 9.23 -4.00 10.90
C VAL A 157 9.58 -5.31 11.61
N GLU A 158 8.75 -6.33 11.43
CA GLU A 158 8.95 -7.66 12.03
C GLU A 158 10.22 -8.35 11.50
N ASN A 159 10.71 -9.33 12.27
CA ASN A 159 11.72 -10.28 11.79
C ASN A 159 11.03 -11.63 11.46
N PRO A 160 11.41 -12.30 10.35
CA PRO A 160 12.37 -11.86 9.34
C PRO A 160 11.80 -10.77 8.42
N LYS A 161 12.70 -10.01 7.76
CA LYS A 161 12.37 -9.11 6.66
C LYS A 161 13.02 -9.57 5.36
N ASN A 162 12.62 -8.98 4.22
CA ASN A 162 13.12 -9.32 2.88
C ASN A 162 12.97 -10.81 2.54
N THR A 163 11.87 -11.44 2.96
CA THR A 163 11.58 -12.83 2.59
C THR A 163 11.18 -12.89 1.12
N VAL A 164 11.99 -13.54 0.28
CA VAL A 164 11.70 -13.67 -1.15
C VAL A 164 10.43 -14.48 -1.37
N ILE A 165 9.51 -13.97 -2.18
CA ILE A 165 8.30 -14.70 -2.57
C ILE A 165 8.66 -15.70 -3.68
N ALA A 166 8.51 -16.98 -3.37
CA ALA A 166 8.82 -18.06 -4.32
C ALA A 166 8.00 -17.90 -5.62
N GLY A 167 8.66 -18.07 -6.77
CA GLY A 167 8.05 -17.93 -8.09
C GLY A 167 8.01 -16.49 -8.64
N LEU A 168 8.29 -15.46 -7.82
CA LEU A 168 8.35 -14.06 -8.25
C LEU A 168 9.79 -13.56 -8.43
N ALA A 169 10.61 -14.36 -9.12
CA ALA A 169 11.96 -13.98 -9.55
C ALA A 169 11.95 -13.40 -10.98
N SER A 170 13.01 -12.68 -11.33
CA SER A 170 13.20 -12.03 -12.65
C SER A 170 12.02 -11.16 -13.07
N ARG A 171 11.49 -10.35 -12.15
CA ARG A 171 10.42 -9.37 -12.43
C ARG A 171 10.98 -8.10 -13.04
N SER A 172 10.23 -7.45 -13.92
CA SER A 172 10.50 -6.06 -14.30
C SER A 172 10.17 -5.13 -13.14
N GLU A 173 10.36 -3.83 -13.33
CA GLU A 173 9.96 -2.83 -12.34
C GLU A 173 8.43 -2.69 -12.19
N GLY A 174 7.61 -3.36 -13.02
CA GLY A 174 6.15 -3.30 -12.95
C GLY A 174 5.58 -4.16 -11.81
N MET A 175 5.05 -3.50 -10.78
CA MET A 175 4.44 -4.10 -9.60
C MET A 175 3.30 -3.24 -9.07
N ILE A 176 2.12 -3.83 -8.86
CA ILE A 176 0.96 -3.14 -8.27
C ILE A 176 0.19 -4.09 -7.33
N VAL A 177 -0.36 -3.52 -6.26
CA VAL A 177 -1.33 -4.19 -5.39
C VAL A 177 -2.72 -3.67 -5.70
N ILE A 178 -3.68 -4.56 -5.88
CA ILE A 178 -5.07 -4.25 -6.21
C ILE A 178 -5.99 -4.93 -5.19
N PRO A 179 -7.01 -4.25 -4.63
CA PRO A 179 -7.99 -4.89 -3.78
C PRO A 179 -8.74 -6.01 -4.50
N HIS A 180 -8.95 -7.13 -3.82
CA HIS A 180 -9.82 -8.21 -4.28
C HIS A 180 -11.29 -7.79 -4.15
N ALA A 181 -12.17 -8.35 -4.98
CA ALA A 181 -13.60 -8.05 -4.98
C ALA A 181 -14.34 -8.45 -3.69
N ASN A 182 -13.70 -9.22 -2.80
CA ASN A 182 -14.27 -9.62 -1.51
C ASN A 182 -14.07 -8.56 -0.42
N GLY A 183 -13.30 -7.50 -0.70
CA GLY A 183 -13.08 -6.39 0.22
C GLY A 183 -12.08 -6.67 1.34
N THR A 184 -11.48 -7.86 1.41
CA THR A 184 -10.51 -8.24 2.46
C THR A 184 -9.15 -8.61 1.90
N ASP A 185 -9.11 -9.22 0.72
CA ASP A 185 -7.91 -9.78 0.13
C ASP A 185 -7.36 -8.83 -0.94
N PHE A 186 -6.18 -9.15 -1.48
CA PHE A 186 -5.54 -8.35 -2.51
C PHE A 186 -4.93 -9.23 -3.60
N TRP A 187 -4.70 -8.65 -4.76
CA TRP A 187 -3.87 -9.18 -5.82
C TRP A 187 -2.57 -8.41 -5.88
N LEU A 188 -1.44 -9.09 -5.75
CA LEU A 188 -0.14 -8.57 -6.13
C LEU A 188 0.12 -8.95 -7.59
N VAL A 189 0.10 -7.94 -8.47
CA VAL A 189 0.33 -8.12 -9.90
C VAL A 189 1.75 -7.69 -10.24
N THR A 190 2.49 -8.57 -10.89
CA THR A 190 3.89 -8.32 -11.31
C THR A 190 4.10 -8.76 -12.74
N GLN A 191 5.04 -8.14 -13.44
CA GLN A 191 5.42 -8.52 -14.80
C GLN A 191 6.80 -9.18 -14.80
N GLN A 192 6.97 -10.26 -15.55
CA GLN A 192 8.29 -10.86 -15.78
C GLN A 192 9.11 -10.01 -16.76
N VAL A 193 10.39 -9.79 -16.44
CA VAL A 193 11.29 -8.94 -17.25
C VAL A 193 11.37 -9.42 -18.70
N SER A 194 11.41 -8.48 -19.64
CA SER A 194 11.55 -8.75 -21.08
C SER A 194 10.49 -9.72 -21.65
N SER A 195 9.29 -9.73 -21.08
CA SER A 195 8.20 -10.61 -21.51
C SER A 195 6.82 -9.94 -21.40
N GLN A 196 5.83 -10.55 -22.04
CA GLN A 196 4.40 -10.23 -21.86
C GLN A 196 3.74 -11.17 -20.85
N THR A 197 4.52 -11.67 -19.89
CA THR A 197 4.06 -12.60 -18.86
C THR A 197 3.78 -11.83 -17.57
N TYR A 198 2.56 -11.96 -17.06
CA TYR A 198 2.09 -11.32 -15.84
C TYR A 198 1.71 -12.39 -14.82
N SER A 199 2.07 -12.15 -13.58
CA SER A 199 1.72 -13.00 -12.44
C SER A 199 0.77 -12.23 -11.53
N ALA A 200 -0.40 -12.81 -11.24
CA ALA A 200 -1.34 -12.35 -10.24
C ALA A 200 -1.25 -13.29 -9.02
N THR A 201 -0.69 -12.79 -7.93
CA THR A 201 -0.53 -13.52 -6.67
C THR A 201 -1.63 -13.10 -5.70
N LEU A 202 -2.43 -14.05 -5.23
CA LEU A 202 -3.44 -13.80 -4.19
C LEU A 202 -2.74 -13.54 -2.86
N ILE A 203 -3.14 -12.44 -2.22
CA ILE A 203 -2.75 -12.06 -0.87
C ILE A 203 -3.99 -12.19 0.01
N ASP A 204 -4.03 -13.23 0.83
CA ASP A 204 -5.13 -13.63 1.70
C ASP A 204 -4.61 -13.96 3.12
N ALA A 205 -5.47 -14.46 4.00
CA ALA A 205 -5.07 -14.84 5.36
C ALA A 205 -4.05 -16.01 5.37
N GLY A 206 -4.11 -16.91 4.38
CA GLY A 206 -3.15 -18.01 4.22
C GLY A 206 -1.74 -17.51 3.85
N THR A 207 -1.65 -16.35 3.21
CA THR A 207 -0.40 -15.70 2.84
C THR A 207 0.48 -15.36 4.05
N TYR A 208 -0.12 -15.06 5.21
CA TYR A 208 0.63 -14.82 6.44
C TYR A 208 1.37 -16.05 6.96
N THR A 209 0.92 -17.25 6.56
CA THR A 209 1.62 -18.51 6.84
C THR A 209 2.63 -18.90 5.75
N GLY A 210 2.87 -18.03 4.76
CA GLY A 210 3.86 -18.21 3.71
C GLY A 210 3.35 -18.88 2.43
N THR A 211 2.03 -19.08 2.27
CA THR A 211 1.45 -19.65 1.06
C THR A 211 1.11 -18.55 0.05
N TYR A 212 1.73 -18.57 -1.12
CA TYR A 212 1.48 -17.58 -2.19
C TYR A 212 0.87 -18.26 -3.42
N ASN A 213 -0.45 -18.15 -3.57
CA ASN A 213 -1.16 -18.71 -4.72
C ASN A 213 -1.02 -17.77 -5.92
N THR A 214 -0.27 -18.18 -6.94
CA THR A 214 0.04 -17.33 -8.10
C THR A 214 -0.49 -17.92 -9.39
N VAL A 215 -1.27 -17.13 -10.13
CA VAL A 215 -1.69 -17.44 -11.51
C VAL A 215 -0.83 -16.62 -12.47
N THR A 216 -0.31 -17.27 -13.51
CA THR A 216 0.51 -16.61 -14.53
C THR A 216 -0.18 -16.68 -15.89
N SER A 217 -0.22 -15.56 -16.60
CA SER A 217 -0.75 -15.45 -17.96
C SER A 217 0.29 -14.81 -18.89
N SER A 218 0.28 -15.20 -20.16
CA SER A 218 1.17 -14.68 -21.20
C SER A 218 0.36 -14.22 -22.41
N GLY A 219 0.66 -13.01 -22.91
CA GLY A 219 0.01 -12.42 -24.07
C GLY A 219 -0.90 -11.24 -23.73
N VAL A 220 -1.33 -10.50 -24.77
CA VAL A 220 -2.24 -9.35 -24.62
C VAL A 220 -3.67 -9.86 -24.53
N GLY A 221 -4.18 -10.00 -23.31
CA GLY A 221 -5.56 -10.40 -23.03
C GLY A 221 -5.64 -11.29 -21.79
N LEU A 222 -6.27 -10.78 -20.72
CA LEU A 222 -6.85 -11.69 -19.73
C LEU A 222 -7.94 -12.48 -20.46
N PRO A 223 -7.97 -13.83 -20.36
CA PRO A 223 -8.99 -14.64 -21.02
C PRO A 223 -10.41 -14.25 -20.60
#